data_AF-A0A4S8M3C7-F1
#
_entry.id   AF-A0A4S8M3C7-F1
#
_cell.length_a   1.000
_cell.length_b   1.000
_cell.length_c   1.000
_cell.angle_alpha   90.00
_cell.angle_beta   90.00
_cell.angle_gamma   90.00
#
_symmetry.space_group_name_H-M   'P 1'
#
loop_
_entity.id
_entity.type
_entity.pdbx_description
1 polymer ?
#
loop_
_entity_poly.entity_id
_entity_poly.type
_entity_poly.pdbx_seq_one_letter_code
_entity_poly.pdbx_strand_id
1 'polypeptide(L)'
;MSPKNRNAGPLCVQCRNEIVANASLSDAVAKHLAAADSLVECNDPPSGDDLDSMRVSLADAEKRIRDIEQQLKILEDQRDVLQKERTTLNRYASTQKTVLNPVRRVPVEILADIFTICVKNATSNMYENALTMKSARWTVSHVCARWRQVSLTTPTLWTNIEL
;
A
#
# COMPACT_ATOMS: atom_id res chain seq x y z
N MET A 1 4.79 -45.56 9.67
CA MET A 1 4.06 -44.41 10.25
C MET A 1 5.05 -43.63 11.10
N SER A 2 5.57 -42.51 10.61
CA SER A 2 6.43 -41.59 11.39
C SER A 2 5.56 -40.53 12.07
N PRO A 3 5.86 -40.12 13.31
CA PRO A 3 5.05 -39.14 14.01
C PRO A 3 5.32 -37.75 13.43
N LYS A 4 4.27 -37.11 12.91
CA LYS A 4 4.31 -35.70 12.51
C LYS A 4 4.45 -34.85 13.77
N ASN A 5 5.61 -34.20 13.90
CA ASN A 5 5.90 -33.22 14.93
C ASN A 5 4.90 -32.06 14.83
N ARG A 6 4.16 -31.80 15.91
CA ARG A 6 2.93 -30.97 15.92
C ARG A 6 3.15 -29.50 16.26
N ASN A 7 4.37 -28.96 16.10
CA ASN A 7 4.70 -27.58 16.52
C ASN A 7 5.43 -26.72 15.46
N ALA A 8 5.22 -26.93 14.15
CA ALA A 8 5.80 -26.05 13.14
C ALA A 8 4.93 -24.81 12.93
N GLY A 9 5.32 -23.67 13.53
CA GLY A 9 4.75 -22.35 13.22
C GLY A 9 5.00 -21.94 11.76
N PRO A 10 4.24 -21.00 11.20
CA PRO A 10 4.44 -20.57 9.82
C PRO A 10 5.84 -19.96 9.66
N LEU A 11 6.63 -20.54 8.75
CA LEU A 11 7.95 -20.08 8.36
C LEU A 11 7.83 -18.97 7.31
N CYS A 12 8.61 -17.90 7.44
CA CYS A 12 8.83 -16.97 6.35
C CYS A 12 9.71 -17.64 5.28
N VAL A 13 9.17 -17.82 4.06
CA VAL A 13 9.83 -18.50 2.92
C VAL A 13 11.13 -17.86 2.44
N GLN A 14 11.41 -16.61 2.83
CA GLN A 14 12.58 -15.86 2.39
C GLN A 14 13.75 -15.86 3.40
N CYS A 15 13.46 -15.88 4.71
CA CYS A 15 14.48 -15.75 5.76
C CYS A 15 14.61 -16.97 6.69
N ARG A 16 13.77 -18.01 6.53
CA ARG A 16 13.77 -19.25 7.34
C ARG A 16 13.61 -19.04 8.85
N ASN A 17 13.26 -17.84 9.32
CA ASN A 17 12.97 -17.61 10.73
C ASN A 17 11.61 -18.23 11.06
N GLU A 18 11.62 -19.16 12.02
CA GLU A 18 10.39 -19.69 12.61
C GLU A 18 9.74 -18.60 13.48
N ILE A 19 8.48 -18.29 13.19
CA ILE A 19 7.64 -17.52 14.11
C ILE A 19 7.19 -18.50 15.19
N VAL A 20 8.08 -18.79 16.16
CA VAL A 20 7.79 -19.73 17.25
C VAL A 20 7.08 -18.99 18.38
N ALA A 21 5.84 -19.39 18.67
CA ALA A 21 5.19 -19.11 19.94
C ALA A 21 5.75 -20.08 21.00
N ASN A 22 6.27 -19.55 22.11
CA ASN A 22 6.77 -20.38 23.21
C ASN A 22 5.62 -20.74 24.16
N ALA A 23 4.95 -21.86 23.90
CA ALA A 23 3.79 -22.32 24.66
C ALA A 23 4.10 -22.53 26.16
N SER A 24 5.29 -23.03 26.50
CA SER A 24 5.67 -23.28 27.91
C SER A 24 5.87 -22.00 28.71
N LEU A 25 6.33 -20.92 28.07
CA LEU A 25 6.43 -19.60 28.70
C LEU A 25 5.04 -19.00 28.93
N SER A 26 4.08 -19.27 28.04
CA SER A 26 2.71 -18.77 28.14
C SER A 26 1.98 -19.28 29.39
N ASP A 27 2.11 -20.56 29.72
CA ASP A 27 1.42 -21.17 30.86
C ASP A 27 2.00 -20.70 32.21
N ALA A 28 3.33 -20.61 32.32
CA ALA A 28 3.99 -20.10 33.51
C ALA A 28 3.67 -18.61 33.75
N VAL A 29 3.75 -17.79 32.70
CA VAL A 29 3.39 -16.36 32.77
C VAL A 29 1.93 -16.18 33.17
N ALA A 30 0.99 -16.96 32.63
CA ALA A 30 -0.43 -16.86 32.99
C ALA A 30 -0.67 -17.21 34.47
N LYS A 31 -0.04 -18.28 34.99
CA LYS A 31 -0.11 -18.65 36.41
C LYS A 31 0.43 -17.53 37.30
N HIS A 32 1.60 -16.98 36.96
CA HIS A 32 2.24 -15.95 37.77
C HIS A 32 1.53 -14.60 37.69
N LEU A 33 0.89 -14.28 36.55
CA LEU A 33 0.09 -13.07 36.39
C LEU A 33 -1.14 -13.10 37.33
N ALA A 34 -1.87 -14.22 37.35
CA ALA A 34 -3.02 -14.38 38.23
C ALA A 34 -2.64 -14.32 39.73
N ALA A 35 -1.47 -14.86 40.09
CA ALA A 35 -0.94 -14.76 41.45
C ALA A 35 -0.51 -13.32 41.79
N ALA A 36 0.16 -12.63 40.85
CA ALA A 36 0.61 -11.25 41.03
C ALA A 36 -0.55 -10.29 41.25
N ASP A 37 -1.67 -10.43 40.51
CA ASP A 37 -2.85 -9.59 40.67
C ASP A 37 -3.36 -9.58 42.13
N SER A 38 -3.40 -10.76 42.77
CA SER A 38 -3.82 -10.87 44.18
C SER A 38 -2.81 -10.29 45.17
N LEU A 39 -1.51 -10.39 44.87
CA LEU A 39 -0.43 -9.92 45.76
C LEU A 39 -0.24 -8.39 45.70
N VAL A 40 -0.57 -7.77 44.55
CA VAL A 40 -0.56 -6.32 44.39
C VAL A 40 -1.58 -5.64 45.32
N GLU A 41 -2.68 -6.33 45.65
CA GLU A 41 -3.73 -5.79 46.52
C GLU A 41 -3.40 -5.86 48.02
N CYS A 42 -2.64 -6.86 48.47
CA CYS A 42 -2.36 -7.08 49.89
C CYS A 42 -0.92 -6.73 50.33
N ASN A 43 0.01 -6.49 49.39
CA ASN A 43 1.42 -6.23 49.66
C ASN A 43 2.12 -7.35 50.48
N ASP A 44 1.55 -8.55 50.49
CA ASP A 44 2.17 -9.74 51.07
C ASP A 44 3.30 -10.26 50.17
N PRO A 45 4.39 -10.82 50.74
CA PRO A 45 5.43 -11.43 49.93
C PRO A 45 4.90 -12.74 49.30
N PRO A 46 5.30 -13.08 48.05
CA PRO A 46 5.03 -14.39 47.50
C PRO A 46 5.70 -15.50 48.33
N SER A 47 5.17 -16.72 48.25
CA SER A 47 5.79 -17.87 48.91
C SER A 47 7.21 -18.12 48.37
N GLY A 48 8.10 -18.72 49.16
CA GLY A 48 9.50 -18.95 48.74
C GLY A 48 9.64 -19.73 47.42
N ASP A 49 8.83 -20.77 47.24
CA ASP A 49 8.81 -21.56 46.01
C ASP A 49 8.17 -20.79 44.83
N ASP A 50 7.20 -19.91 45.09
CA ASP A 50 6.63 -19.03 44.06
C ASP A 50 7.61 -17.91 43.69
N LEU A 51 8.42 -17.39 44.62
CA LEU A 51 9.39 -16.33 44.38
C LEU A 51 10.46 -16.73 43.35
N ASP A 52 11.08 -17.90 43.52
CA ASP A 52 12.12 -18.35 42.59
C ASP A 52 11.53 -18.75 41.23
N SER A 53 10.34 -19.36 41.23
CA SER A 53 9.60 -19.67 39.99
C SER A 53 9.20 -18.41 39.22
N MET A 54 8.70 -17.38 39.92
CA MET A 54 8.38 -16.07 39.34
C MET A 54 9.62 -15.38 38.76
N ARG A 55 10.78 -15.46 39.42
CA ARG A 55 12.05 -14.89 38.93
C ARG A 55 12.51 -15.55 37.64
N VAL A 56 12.45 -16.87 37.55
CA VAL A 56 12.80 -17.60 36.32
C VAL A 56 11.85 -17.22 35.19
N SER A 57 10.54 -17.23 35.46
CA SER A 57 9.53 -16.84 34.47
C SER A 57 9.71 -15.40 33.99
N LEU A 58 10.12 -14.47 34.87
CA LEU A 58 10.41 -13.08 34.51
C LEU A 58 11.63 -12.99 33.57
N ALA A 59 12.73 -13.64 33.93
CA ALA A 59 13.94 -13.64 33.11
C ALA A 59 13.70 -14.23 31.70
N ASP A 60 12.91 -15.30 31.62
CA ASP A 60 12.51 -15.90 30.34
C ASP A 60 11.58 -14.98 29.53
N ALA A 61 10.64 -14.29 30.19
CA ALA A 61 9.76 -13.32 29.55
C ALA A 61 10.55 -12.13 28.99
N GLU A 62 11.47 -11.55 29.78
CA GLU A 62 12.34 -10.46 29.33
C GLU A 62 13.23 -10.87 28.15
N LYS A 63 13.78 -12.08 28.18
CA LYS A 63 14.54 -12.63 27.05
C LYS A 63 13.65 -12.74 25.81
N ARG A 64 12.44 -13.27 25.96
CA ARG A 64 11.53 -13.42 24.83
C ARG A 64 11.10 -12.07 24.24
N ILE A 65 10.89 -11.05 25.07
CA ILE A 65 10.60 -9.68 24.62
C ILE A 65 11.74 -9.17 23.72
N ARG A 66 12.99 -9.27 24.18
CA ARG A 66 14.15 -8.86 23.38
C ARG A 66 14.23 -9.58 22.04
N ASP A 67 13.97 -10.89 22.03
CA ASP A 67 13.96 -11.69 20.80
C ASP A 67 12.83 -11.26 19.85
N ILE A 68 11.64 -10.92 20.38
CA ILE A 68 10.51 -10.40 19.59
C ILE A 68 10.87 -9.05 18.97
N GLU A 69 11.41 -8.12 19.76
CA GLU A 69 11.82 -6.79 19.29
C GLU A 69 12.86 -6.89 18.16
N GLN A 70 13.83 -7.79 18.28
CA GLN A 70 14.81 -8.03 17.22
C GLN A 70 14.15 -8.58 15.95
N GLN A 71 13.21 -9.52 16.07
CA GLN A 71 12.48 -10.06 14.93
C GLN A 71 11.62 -8.99 14.25
N LEU A 72 10.92 -8.15 15.02
CA LEU A 72 10.13 -7.03 14.49
C LEU A 72 11.01 -6.09 13.69
N LYS A 73 12.16 -5.68 14.23
CA LYS A 73 13.10 -4.79 13.53
C LYS A 73 13.56 -5.36 12.19
N ILE A 74 13.94 -6.63 12.15
CA ILE A 74 14.38 -7.30 10.90
C ILE A 74 13.25 -7.31 9.86
N LEU A 75 12.02 -7.62 10.28
CA LEU A 75 10.86 -7.65 9.39
C LEU A 75 10.49 -6.25 8.88
N GLU A 76 10.61 -5.23 9.72
CA GLU A 76 10.39 -3.83 9.33
C GLU A 76 11.43 -3.36 8.31
N ASP A 77 12.70 -3.66 8.52
CA ASP A 77 13.77 -3.35 7.57
C ASP A 77 13.53 -4.03 6.21
N GLN A 78 13.15 -5.31 6.22
CA GLN A 78 12.82 -6.05 4.99
C GLN A 78 11.59 -5.48 4.27
N ARG A 79 10.53 -5.13 5.02
CA ARG A 79 9.34 -4.47 4.49
C ARG A 79 9.71 -3.17 3.81
N ASP A 80 10.56 -2.36 4.44
CA ASP A 80 10.91 -1.03 3.93
C ASP A 80 11.71 -1.10 2.62
N VAL A 81 12.60 -2.10 2.48
CA VAL A 81 13.30 -2.38 1.21
C VAL A 81 12.31 -2.73 0.10
N LEU A 82 11.42 -3.70 0.33
CA LEU A 82 10.44 -4.13 -0.67
C LEU A 82 9.44 -3.02 -1.01
N GLN A 83 9.05 -2.20 -0.04
CA GLN A 83 8.13 -1.10 -0.26
C GLN A 83 8.75 0.01 -1.13
N LYS A 84 10.06 0.29 -0.97
CA LYS A 84 10.81 1.20 -1.84
C LYS A 84 10.88 0.68 -3.28
N GLU A 85 11.18 -0.61 -3.44
CA GLU A 85 11.22 -1.25 -4.77
C GLU A 85 9.84 -1.20 -5.44
N ARG A 86 8.80 -1.60 -4.73
CA ARG A 86 7.41 -1.55 -5.22
C ARG A 86 7.03 -0.14 -5.68
N THR A 87 7.35 0.88 -4.88
CA THR A 87 7.04 2.29 -5.21
C THR A 87 7.75 2.72 -6.50
N THR A 88 9.02 2.34 -6.64
CA THR A 88 9.83 2.64 -7.83
C THR A 88 9.26 1.96 -9.07
N LEU A 89 8.94 0.67 -8.99
CA LEU A 89 8.38 -0.09 -10.10
C LEU A 89 6.99 0.39 -10.50
N ASN A 90 6.14 0.75 -9.54
CA ASN A 90 4.83 1.33 -9.83
C ASN A 90 4.95 2.64 -10.62
N ARG A 91 5.87 3.52 -10.21
CA ARG A 91 6.16 4.77 -10.92
C ARG A 91 6.71 4.53 -12.32
N TYR A 92 7.63 3.57 -12.47
CA TYR A 92 8.15 3.20 -13.78
C TYR A 92 7.04 2.67 -14.69
N ALA A 93 6.25 1.70 -14.21
CA ALA A 93 5.18 1.09 -14.99
C ALA A 93 4.11 2.10 -15.41
N SER A 94 3.69 3.02 -14.53
CA SER A 94 2.71 4.06 -14.87
C SER A 94 3.26 5.04 -15.92
N THR A 95 4.53 5.41 -15.80
CA THR A 95 5.22 6.26 -16.78
C THR A 95 5.31 5.56 -18.14
N GLN A 96 5.72 4.29 -18.17
CA GLN A 96 5.81 3.53 -19.41
C GLN A 96 4.44 3.35 -20.07
N LYS A 97 3.39 3.01 -19.31
CA LYS A 97 2.02 2.95 -19.86
C LYS A 97 1.59 4.26 -20.50
N THR A 98 1.98 5.39 -19.90
CA THR A 98 1.68 6.73 -20.43
C THR A 98 2.47 7.02 -21.70
N VAL A 99 3.77 6.69 -21.73
CA VAL A 99 4.67 6.94 -22.88
C VAL A 99 4.36 6.02 -24.07
N LEU A 100 4.03 4.76 -23.79
CA LEU A 100 3.71 3.75 -24.79
C LEU A 100 2.25 3.82 -25.26
N ASN A 101 1.46 4.75 -24.73
CA ASN A 101 0.07 4.91 -25.14
C ASN A 101 0.00 5.18 -26.67
N PRO A 102 -0.79 4.39 -27.44
CA PRO A 102 -0.86 4.50 -28.89
C PRO A 102 -1.16 5.91 -29.40
N VAL A 103 -1.91 6.72 -28.64
CA VAL A 103 -2.28 8.08 -29.04
C VAL A 103 -1.07 9.00 -29.23
N ARG A 104 0.07 8.67 -28.61
CA ARG A 104 1.33 9.40 -28.79
C ARG A 104 1.96 9.20 -30.17
N ARG A 105 1.56 8.16 -30.91
CA ARG A 105 2.05 7.86 -32.27
C ARG A 105 1.09 8.28 -33.39
N VAL A 106 -0.15 8.63 -33.04
CA VAL A 106 -1.15 9.10 -34.01
C VAL A 106 -0.66 10.42 -34.63
N PRO A 107 -0.64 10.58 -35.97
CA PRO A 107 -0.27 11.85 -36.62
C PRO A 107 -1.16 13.02 -36.19
N VAL A 108 -0.69 14.26 -36.37
CA VAL A 108 -1.42 15.46 -35.90
C VAL A 108 -2.70 15.70 -36.69
N GLU A 109 -2.71 15.32 -37.96
CA GLU A 109 -3.85 15.40 -38.87
C GLU A 109 -4.98 14.48 -38.39
N ILE A 110 -4.63 13.23 -38.07
CA ILE A 110 -5.58 12.25 -37.54
C ILE A 110 -6.09 12.66 -36.16
N LEU A 111 -5.24 13.26 -35.32
CA LEU A 111 -5.69 13.84 -34.04
C LEU A 111 -6.68 14.99 -34.24
N ALA A 112 -6.44 15.88 -35.21
CA ALA A 112 -7.34 16.99 -35.52
C ALA A 112 -8.71 16.50 -36.02
N ASP A 113 -8.73 15.45 -36.85
CA ASP A 113 -9.95 14.80 -37.31
C ASP A 113 -10.73 14.17 -36.15
N ILE A 114 -10.04 13.41 -35.28
CA ILE A 114 -10.64 12.83 -34.07
C ILE A 114 -11.24 13.92 -33.20
N PHE A 115 -10.52 15.02 -32.94
CA PHE A 115 -11.03 16.13 -32.12
C PHE A 115 -12.26 16.77 -32.75
N THR A 116 -12.28 16.94 -34.07
CA THR A 116 -13.41 17.53 -34.79
C THR A 116 -14.65 16.64 -34.67
N ILE A 117 -14.49 15.31 -34.78
CA ILE A 117 -15.56 14.35 -34.57
C ILE A 117 -16.06 14.41 -33.12
N CYS A 118 -15.15 14.42 -32.13
CA CYS A 118 -15.51 14.52 -30.72
C CYS A 118 -16.31 15.79 -30.40
N VAL A 119 -15.86 16.95 -30.90
CA VAL A 119 -16.55 18.23 -30.69
C VAL A 119 -17.92 18.22 -31.36
N LYS A 120 -18.01 17.80 -32.63
CA LYS A 120 -19.30 17.72 -33.35
C LYS A 120 -20.30 16.83 -32.61
N ASN A 121 -19.88 15.65 -32.16
CA ASN A 121 -20.74 14.72 -31.43
C ASN A 121 -21.21 15.30 -30.08
N ALA A 122 -20.33 16.00 -29.36
CA ALA A 122 -20.69 16.65 -28.09
C ALA A 122 -21.68 17.81 -28.29
N THR A 123 -21.54 18.58 -29.38
CA THR A 123 -22.43 19.70 -29.72
C THR A 123 -23.76 19.27 -30.35
N SER A 124 -23.91 18.00 -30.74
CA SER A 124 -25.12 17.52 -31.43
C SER A 124 -26.35 17.41 -30.52
N ASN A 125 -26.18 17.40 -29.19
CA ASN A 125 -27.26 17.11 -28.23
C ASN A 125 -27.76 18.31 -27.43
N MET A 126 -27.11 19.47 -27.49
CA MET A 126 -27.60 20.75 -26.97
C MET A 126 -26.63 21.84 -27.41
N TYR A 127 -27.08 23.10 -27.45
CA TYR A 127 -26.25 24.30 -27.61
C TYR A 127 -25.14 24.33 -26.54
N GLU A 128 -24.05 23.63 -26.80
CA GLU A 128 -22.90 23.58 -25.94
C GLU A 128 -22.21 24.94 -26.06
N ASN A 129 -22.52 25.82 -25.11
CA ASN A 129 -21.93 27.16 -25.04
C ASN A 129 -20.40 27.00 -25.05
N ALA A 130 -19.77 27.55 -26.09
CA ALA A 130 -18.35 27.43 -26.32
C ALA A 130 -17.51 28.05 -25.19
N LEU A 131 -18.09 28.90 -24.33
CA LEU A 131 -17.45 29.49 -23.15
C LEU A 131 -17.47 28.56 -21.93
N THR A 132 -18.20 27.45 -21.97
CA THR A 132 -18.23 26.48 -20.87
C THR A 132 -16.94 25.69 -20.86
N MET A 133 -16.09 25.86 -19.84
CA MET A 133 -14.80 25.15 -19.73
C MET A 133 -14.89 23.60 -19.72
N LYS A 134 -16.09 23.06 -19.47
CA LYS A 134 -16.37 21.62 -19.56
C LYS A 134 -16.67 21.14 -20.98
N SER A 135 -16.70 22.04 -21.97
CA SER A 135 -17.03 21.66 -23.34
C SER A 135 -15.97 20.75 -23.95
N ALA A 136 -16.35 19.97 -24.96
CA ALA A 136 -15.41 19.09 -25.65
C ALA A 136 -14.18 19.85 -26.20
N ARG A 137 -14.37 21.08 -26.69
CA ARG A 137 -13.29 21.95 -27.22
C ARG A 137 -12.25 22.28 -26.17
N TRP A 138 -12.67 22.69 -24.98
CA TRP A 138 -11.77 22.97 -23.87
C TRP A 138 -11.14 21.70 -23.31
N THR A 139 -11.91 20.62 -23.25
CA THR A 139 -11.42 19.33 -22.76
C THR A 139 -10.24 18.84 -23.60
N VAL A 140 -10.36 18.81 -24.93
CA VAL A 140 -9.26 18.33 -25.80
C VAL A 140 -8.02 19.23 -25.74
N SER A 141 -8.20 20.55 -25.59
CA SER A 141 -7.08 21.50 -25.47
C SER A 141 -6.38 21.49 -24.10
N HIS A 142 -6.94 20.80 -23.11
CA HIS A 142 -6.39 20.73 -21.74
C HIS A 142 -5.76 19.39 -21.38
N VAL A 143 -5.78 18.39 -22.28
CA VAL A 143 -5.20 17.06 -22.00
C VAL A 143 -3.67 17.09 -21.88
N CYS A 144 -2.97 17.66 -22.88
CA CYS A 144 -1.51 17.80 -22.85
C CYS A 144 -1.04 18.89 -23.81
N ALA A 145 0.24 19.27 -23.75
CA ALA A 145 0.81 20.31 -24.61
C ALA A 145 0.64 20.01 -26.11
N ARG A 146 0.82 18.75 -26.53
CA ARG A 146 0.64 18.33 -27.92
C ARG A 146 -0.80 18.47 -28.39
N TRP A 147 -1.76 18.00 -27.58
CA TRP A 147 -3.19 18.12 -27.90
C TRP A 147 -3.60 19.58 -27.96
N ARG A 148 -3.14 20.40 -27.00
CA ARG A 148 -3.34 21.85 -27.01
C ARG A 148 -2.86 22.47 -28.31
N GLN A 149 -1.63 22.15 -28.73
CA GLN A 149 -1.08 22.67 -29.98
C GLN A 149 -1.97 22.29 -31.16
N VAL A 150 -2.32 21.00 -31.31
CA VAL A 150 -3.22 20.53 -32.39
C VAL A 150 -4.57 21.23 -32.33
N SER A 151 -5.18 21.37 -31.16
CA SER A 151 -6.48 22.04 -31.00
C SER A 151 -6.42 23.51 -31.41
N LEU A 152 -5.35 24.23 -31.04
CA LEU A 152 -5.18 25.64 -31.40
C LEU A 152 -4.84 25.83 -32.88
N THR A 153 -4.11 24.89 -33.50
CA THR A 153 -3.80 24.92 -34.93
C THR A 153 -4.90 24.34 -35.82
N THR A 154 -6.05 23.97 -35.25
CA THR A 154 -7.21 23.43 -35.99
C THR A 154 -8.39 24.41 -35.86
N PRO A 155 -8.48 25.45 -36.71
CA PRO A 155 -9.49 26.50 -36.59
C PRO A 155 -10.94 25.99 -36.61
N THR A 156 -11.19 24.90 -37.33
CA THR A 156 -12.52 24.27 -37.46
C THR A 156 -13.10 23.76 -36.15
N LEU A 157 -12.29 23.57 -35.09
CA LEU A 157 -12.80 23.25 -33.75
C LEU A 157 -13.53 24.45 -33.10
N TRP A 158 -13.26 25.66 -33.59
CA TRP A 158 -13.68 26.93 -32.98
C TRP A 158 -14.67 27.73 -33.85
N THR A 159 -15.21 27.15 -34.93
CA THR A 159 -16.01 27.90 -35.92
C THR A 159 -17.48 28.19 -35.54
N ASN A 160 -17.93 27.83 -34.34
CA ASN A 160 -19.28 28.12 -33.83
C ASN A 160 -19.19 28.57 -32.37
N ILE A 161 -18.76 29.82 -32.15
CA ILE A 161 -18.73 30.47 -30.84
C ILE A 161 -19.87 31.49 -30.84
N GLU A 162 -20.97 31.18 -30.15
CA GLU A 162 -21.99 32.17 -29.81
C GLU A 162 -21.58 32.84 -28.50
N LEU A 163 -21.47 34.18 -28.52
CA LEU A 163 -21.12 35.01 -27.36
C LEU A 163 -22.37 35.41 -26.57
#